data_AF-A0A659ULE3-F1
#
_entry.id   AF-A0A659ULE3-F1
#
_cell.length_a   1.000
_cell.length_b   1.000
_cell.length_c   1.000
_cell.angle_alpha   90.00
_cell.angle_beta   90.00
_cell.angle_gamma   90.00
#
_symmetry.space_group_name_H-M   'P 1'
#
loop_
_entity.id
_entity.type
_entity.pdbx_description
1 polymer ?
#
loop_
_entity_poly.entity_id
_entity_poly.type
_entity_poly.pdbx_seq_one_letter_code
_entity_poly.pdbx_strand_id
1 'polypeptide(L)'
;RILESVPGPAGGYRLARAAERITLLDIVLAVEGREPAFRCGEIRRNGPVKIDASAYVKPCGINAAMLKAERAYRAALAEVKLSDIVADYAAEGAPRSFAASCAFVERHQRPQKSSSTNQT
;
A
#
# COMPACT_ATOMS: atom_id res chain seq x y z
N ARG A 1 -0.08 9.53 -4.91
CA ARG A 1 1.11 9.88 -4.09
C ARG A 1 0.66 9.92 -2.63
N ILE A 2 1.34 9.22 -1.72
CA ILE A 2 0.96 9.14 -0.29
C ILE A 2 1.92 9.88 0.65
N LEU A 3 3.12 10.21 0.17
CA LEU A 3 4.13 10.95 0.93
C LEU A 3 4.63 12.16 0.15
N GLU A 4 4.96 13.21 0.89
CA GLU A 4 5.69 14.37 0.42
C GLU A 4 7.03 14.45 1.15
N SER A 5 8.08 14.79 0.40
CA SER A 5 9.40 15.08 0.95
C SER A 5 9.64 16.57 0.82
N VAL A 6 9.90 17.22 1.94
CA VAL A 6 10.20 18.65 1.98
C VAL A 6 11.67 18.84 2.34
N PRO A 7 12.45 19.55 1.52
CA PRO A 7 13.86 19.79 1.79
C PRO A 7 14.08 20.87 2.84
N GLY A 8 15.33 20.97 3.31
CA GLY A 8 15.82 22.05 4.18
C GLY A 8 15.82 21.73 5.68
N PRO A 9 16.29 22.67 6.52
CA PRO A 9 16.52 22.42 7.95
C PRO A 9 15.27 22.18 8.79
N ALA A 10 14.08 22.46 8.27
CA ALA A 10 12.79 22.11 8.88
C ALA A 10 11.97 21.17 7.96
N GLY A 11 12.67 20.49 7.05
CA GLY A 11 12.12 19.53 6.12
C GLY A 11 11.82 18.17 6.76
N GLY A 12 11.50 17.18 5.93
CA GLY A 12 11.16 15.82 6.35
C GLY A 12 10.09 15.19 5.45
N TYR A 13 9.65 14.00 5.85
CA TYR A 13 8.52 13.32 5.22
C TYR A 13 7.23 13.64 5.96
N ARG A 14 6.14 13.78 5.20
CA ARG A 14 4.78 13.88 5.73
C ARG A 14 3.80 13.17 4.81
N LEU A 15 2.63 12.85 5.33
CA LEU A 15 1.55 12.33 4.51
C LEU A 15 1.16 13.40 3.47
N ALA A 16 1.04 13.00 2.21
CA ALA A 16 0.64 13.87 1.10
C ALA A 16 -0.86 14.24 1.14
N ARG A 17 -1.63 13.56 1.98
CA ARG A 17 -3.07 13.77 2.21
C ARG A 17 -3.44 13.21 3.57
N ALA A 18 -4.63 13.54 4.06
CA ALA A 18 -5.14 13.07 5.35
C ALA A 18 -5.16 11.53 5.44
N ALA A 19 -4.91 10.98 6.63
CA ALA A 19 -4.76 9.54 6.86
C ALA A 19 -6.03 8.75 6.51
N GLU A 20 -7.20 9.37 6.64
CA GLU A 20 -8.51 8.82 6.31
C GLU A 20 -8.71 8.65 4.79
N ARG A 21 -7.82 9.25 3.98
CA ARG A 21 -7.78 9.13 2.52
C ARG A 21 -6.65 8.24 2.02
N ILE A 22 -5.90 7.59 2.91
CA ILE A 22 -4.82 6.67 2.55
C ILE A 22 -5.26 5.27 2.95
N THR A 23 -5.40 4.40 1.96
CA THR A 23 -5.74 2.98 2.18
C THR A 23 -4.48 2.15 2.34
N LEU A 24 -4.60 0.97 2.94
CA LEU A 24 -3.50 0.02 3.00
C LEU A 24 -3.09 -0.43 1.59
N LEU A 25 -4.03 -0.49 0.64
CA LEU A 25 -3.72 -0.72 -0.78
C LEU A 25 -2.82 0.38 -1.36
N ASP A 26 -3.08 1.66 -1.06
CA ASP A 26 -2.22 2.76 -1.53
C ASP A 26 -0.77 2.59 -1.04
N ILE A 27 -0.59 2.12 0.20
CA ILE A 27 0.72 1.87 0.80
C ILE A 27 1.40 0.69 0.11
N VAL A 28 0.72 -0.45 -0.03
CA VAL A 28 1.27 -1.64 -0.69
C VAL A 28 1.69 -1.33 -2.12
N LEU A 29 0.84 -0.66 -2.90
CA LEU A 29 1.18 -0.32 -4.29
C LEU A 29 2.31 0.70 -4.41
N ALA A 30 2.52 1.54 -3.39
CA ALA A 30 3.63 2.49 -3.36
C ALA A 30 4.98 1.83 -3.05
N VAL A 31 4.97 0.74 -2.27
CA VAL A 31 6.19 0.01 -1.87
C VAL A 31 6.51 -1.12 -2.84
N GLU A 32 5.54 -2.00 -3.10
CA GLU A 32 5.72 -3.24 -3.90
C GLU A 32 5.50 -3.01 -5.40
N GLY A 33 4.89 -1.88 -5.77
CA GLY A 33 4.51 -1.57 -7.14
C GLY A 33 3.12 -2.09 -7.54
N ARG A 34 2.75 -1.86 -8.81
CA ARG A 34 1.38 -2.12 -9.31
C ARG A 34 1.21 -3.44 -10.03
N GLU A 35 2.31 -4.13 -10.32
CA GLU A 35 2.28 -5.37 -11.07
C GLU A 35 1.54 -6.48 -10.30
N PRO A 36 0.90 -7.43 -11.00
CA PRO A 36 0.34 -8.60 -10.38
C PRO A 36 1.38 -9.42 -9.62
N ALA A 37 1.01 -9.94 -8.46
CA ALA A 37 1.87 -10.85 -7.69
C ALA A 37 2.16 -12.13 -8.50
N PHE A 38 1.17 -12.59 -9.27
CA PHE A 38 1.32 -13.72 -10.19
C PHE A 38 1.44 -13.25 -11.63
N ARG A 39 2.58 -13.58 -12.27
CA ARG A 39 2.85 -13.27 -13.68
C ARG A 39 2.88 -14.57 -14.48
N CYS A 40 1.87 -14.78 -15.32
CA CYS A 40 1.76 -15.98 -16.15
C CYS A 40 2.89 -16.02 -17.19
N GLY A 41 3.72 -17.06 -17.14
CA GLY A 41 4.75 -17.32 -18.15
C GLY A 41 4.27 -18.09 -19.39
N GLU A 42 2.95 -18.27 -19.55
CA GLU A 42 2.33 -19.08 -20.63
C GLU A 42 2.98 -20.48 -20.80
N ILE A 43 3.37 -21.14 -19.70
CA ILE A 43 4.12 -22.42 -19.72
C ILE A 43 3.43 -23.53 -20.54
N ARG A 44 2.09 -23.48 -20.67
CA ARG A 44 1.32 -24.40 -21.54
C ARG A 44 1.73 -24.34 -23.01
N ARG A 45 2.34 -23.25 -23.46
CA ARG A 45 2.84 -23.04 -24.84
C ARG A 45 4.28 -23.52 -25.02
N ASN A 46 4.93 -23.98 -23.95
CA ASN A 46 6.36 -24.32 -23.93
C ASN A 46 6.60 -25.82 -23.73
N GLY A 47 5.54 -26.65 -23.69
CA GLY A 47 5.65 -28.10 -23.52
C GLY A 47 5.84 -28.88 -24.84
N PRO A 48 6.27 -30.15 -24.77
CA PRO A 48 6.47 -31.01 -25.94
C PRO A 48 5.16 -31.33 -26.70
N VAL A 49 4.02 -31.14 -26.05
CA VAL A 49 2.66 -31.38 -26.60
C VAL A 49 1.89 -30.08 -26.85
N LYS A 50 2.59 -28.96 -27.08
CA LYS A 50 1.94 -27.69 -27.42
C LYS A 50 1.20 -27.80 -28.76
N ILE A 51 0.06 -27.12 -28.86
CA ILE A 51 -0.78 -27.05 -30.05
C ILE A 51 -0.79 -25.63 -30.61
N ASP A 52 -1.54 -25.41 -31.69
CA ASP A 52 -1.62 -24.10 -32.34
C ASP A 52 -2.11 -22.98 -31.40
N ALA A 53 -1.63 -21.75 -31.63
CA ALA A 53 -1.93 -20.59 -30.81
C ALA A 53 -3.44 -20.25 -30.73
N SER A 54 -4.21 -20.63 -31.75
CA SER A 54 -5.68 -20.48 -31.77
C SER A 54 -6.39 -21.23 -30.64
N ALA A 55 -5.76 -22.26 -30.05
CA ALA A 55 -6.29 -22.95 -28.88
C ALA A 55 -6.05 -22.20 -27.55
N TYR A 56 -5.23 -21.14 -27.54
CA TYR A 56 -4.77 -20.44 -26.34
C TYR A 56 -5.30 -19.00 -26.24
N VAL A 57 -6.43 -18.70 -26.87
CA VAL A 57 -7.03 -17.34 -26.94
C VAL A 57 -7.40 -16.79 -25.56
N LYS A 58 -7.90 -17.63 -24.66
CA LYS A 58 -8.24 -17.23 -23.28
C LYS A 58 -7.05 -17.46 -22.33
N PRO A 59 -6.92 -16.67 -21.25
CA PRO A 59 -6.02 -16.98 -20.14
C PRO A 59 -6.23 -18.42 -19.65
N CYS A 60 -5.16 -19.11 -19.29
CA CYS A 60 -5.30 -20.43 -18.67
C CYS A 60 -6.03 -20.32 -17.32
N GLY A 61 -6.66 -21.41 -16.88
CA GLY A 61 -7.43 -21.45 -15.63
C GLY A 61 -6.62 -21.00 -14.41
N ILE A 62 -5.32 -21.33 -14.37
CA ILE A 62 -4.40 -20.90 -13.30
C ILE A 62 -4.25 -19.37 -13.31
N ASN A 63 -3.96 -18.75 -14.45
CA ASN A 63 -3.83 -17.30 -14.54
C ASN A 63 -5.13 -16.60 -14.13
N ALA A 64 -6.28 -17.08 -14.61
CA ALA A 64 -7.58 -16.53 -14.25
C ALA A 64 -7.87 -16.64 -12.74
N ALA A 65 -7.56 -17.78 -12.13
CA ALA A 65 -7.74 -18.02 -10.70
C ALA A 65 -6.82 -17.13 -9.85
N MET A 66 -5.54 -17.02 -10.21
CA MET A 66 -4.58 -16.17 -9.50
C MET A 66 -4.96 -14.69 -9.58
N LEU A 67 -5.35 -14.20 -10.76
CA LEU A 67 -5.84 -12.83 -10.92
C LEU A 67 -7.14 -12.58 -10.15
N LYS A 68 -8.01 -13.59 -10.01
CA LYS A 68 -9.21 -13.50 -9.16
C LYS A 68 -8.84 -13.35 -7.69
N ALA A 69 -7.92 -14.17 -7.19
CA ALA A 69 -7.45 -14.10 -5.82
C ALA A 69 -6.80 -12.74 -5.52
N GLU A 70 -5.97 -12.25 -6.44
CA GLU A 70 -5.33 -10.94 -6.27
C GLU A 70 -6.35 -9.79 -6.26
N ARG A 71 -7.40 -9.84 -7.08
CA ARG A 71 -8.48 -8.83 -7.01
C ARG A 71 -9.16 -8.83 -5.65
N ALA A 72 -9.43 -9.99 -5.06
CA ALA A 72 -10.03 -10.09 -3.74
C ALA A 72 -9.10 -9.52 -2.65
N TYR A 73 -7.82 -9.85 -2.71
CA TYR A 73 -6.81 -9.30 -1.81
C TYR A 73 -6.73 -7.76 -1.91
N ARG A 74 -6.61 -7.22 -3.13
CA ARG A 74 -6.56 -5.76 -3.34
C ARG A 74 -7.84 -5.06 -2.89
N ALA A 75 -9.02 -5.68 -3.08
CA ALA A 75 -10.28 -5.13 -2.61
C ALA A 75 -10.30 -5.01 -1.07
N ALA A 76 -9.89 -6.06 -0.36
CA ALA A 76 -9.80 -6.03 1.10
C ALA A 76 -8.83 -4.94 1.60
N LEU A 77 -7.66 -4.80 0.96
CA LEU A 77 -6.70 -3.74 1.31
C LEU A 77 -7.22 -2.32 1.03
N ALA A 78 -8.12 -2.15 0.06
CA ALA A 78 -8.69 -0.85 -0.29
C ALA A 78 -9.72 -0.36 0.74
N GLU A 79 -10.28 -1.26 1.53
CA GLU A 79 -11.26 -0.94 2.58
C GLU A 79 -10.59 -0.47 3.88
N VAL A 80 -9.36 -0.90 4.14
CA VAL A 80 -8.61 -0.55 5.35
C VAL A 80 -7.93 0.82 5.19
N LYS A 81 -8.28 1.80 6.03
CA LYS A 81 -7.63 3.11 6.05
C LYS A 81 -6.48 3.15 7.05
N LEU A 82 -5.49 3.99 6.77
CA LEU A 82 -4.38 4.24 7.69
C LEU A 82 -4.86 4.84 9.03
N SER A 83 -5.87 5.71 8.99
CA SER A 83 -6.49 6.28 10.19
C SER A 83 -7.02 5.20 11.13
N ASP A 84 -7.65 4.18 10.57
CA ASP A 84 -8.33 3.13 11.32
C ASP A 84 -7.29 2.25 12.01
N ILE A 85 -6.22 1.87 11.30
CA ILE A 85 -5.06 1.15 11.88
C ILE A 85 -4.44 1.92 13.06
N VAL A 86 -4.30 3.25 12.92
CA VAL A 86 -3.73 4.09 14.00
C VAL A 86 -4.69 4.16 15.19
N ALA A 87 -5.99 4.31 14.95
CA ALA A 87 -7.01 4.34 16.00
C ALA A 87 -7.08 3.01 16.76
N ASP A 88 -7.08 1.89 16.04
CA ASP A 88 -7.09 0.54 16.60
C ASP A 88 -5.83 0.31 17.46
N TYR A 89 -4.65 0.71 16.97
CA TYR A 89 -3.42 0.61 17.77
C TYR A 89 -3.45 1.46 19.04
N ALA A 90 -4.06 2.65 18.99
CA ALA A 90 -4.21 3.50 20.16
C ALA A 90 -5.21 2.93 21.18
N ALA A 91 -6.25 2.23 20.71
CA ALA A 91 -7.30 1.66 21.55
C ALA A 91 -6.91 0.30 22.15
N GLU A 92 -6.30 -0.58 21.37
CA GLU A 92 -6.06 -1.99 21.71
C GLU A 92 -4.58 -2.28 22.04
N GLY A 93 -3.67 -1.42 21.57
CA GLY A 93 -2.24 -1.57 21.83
C GLY A 93 -1.92 -1.42 23.31
N ALA A 94 -0.86 -2.11 23.76
CA ALA A 94 -0.39 -1.98 25.14
C ALA A 94 -0.10 -0.50 25.45
N PRO A 95 -0.73 0.14 26.46
CA PRO A 95 -0.61 1.58 26.69
C PRO A 95 0.84 2.05 26.85
N ARG A 96 1.69 1.22 27.47
CA ARG A 96 3.14 1.49 27.60
C ARG A 96 3.86 1.58 26.26
N SER A 97 3.43 0.81 25.26
CA SER A 97 4.01 0.84 23.91
C SER A 97 3.61 2.11 23.19
N PHE A 98 2.33 2.47 23.23
CA PHE A 98 1.82 3.69 22.62
C PHE A 98 2.49 4.93 23.24
N ALA A 99 2.53 5.01 24.57
CA ALA A 99 3.17 6.11 25.29
C ALA A 99 4.67 6.21 24.98
N ALA A 100 5.39 5.08 24.89
CA ALA A 100 6.81 5.08 24.53
C ALA A 100 7.04 5.63 23.12
N SER A 101 6.20 5.24 22.15
CA SER A 101 6.26 5.74 20.78
C SER A 101 5.98 7.25 20.72
N CYS A 102 4.93 7.73 21.40
CA CYS A 102 4.63 9.17 21.48
C CYS A 102 5.80 9.97 22.10
N ALA A 103 6.34 9.50 23.22
CA ALA A 103 7.47 10.16 23.89
C ALA A 103 8.75 10.14 23.05
N PHE A 104 8.96 9.09 22.23
CA PHE A 104 10.06 9.08 21.26
C PHE A 104 9.86 10.14 20.18
N VAL A 105 8.68 10.19 19.57
CA VAL A 105 8.36 11.18 18.54
C VAL A 105 8.49 12.60 19.10
N GLU A 106 7.95 12.90 20.28
CA GLU A 106 8.06 14.24 20.89
C GLU A 106 9.52 14.68 21.11
N ARG A 107 10.38 13.77 21.57
CA ARG A 107 11.80 14.05 21.85
C ARG A 107 12.65 14.21 20.61
N HIS A 108 12.32 13.49 19.53
CA HIS A 108 13.20 13.36 18.36
C HIS A 108 12.61 13.94 17.07
N GLN A 109 11.33 14.30 17.06
CA GLN A 109 10.73 14.93 15.88
C GLN A 109 11.43 16.25 15.61
N ARG A 110 11.84 16.42 14.35
CA ARG A 110 12.43 17.66 13.90
C ARG A 110 11.35 18.74 13.89
N PRO A 111 11.59 19.95 14.45
CA PRO A 111 10.62 21.03 14.41
C PRO A 111 10.15 21.28 12.96
N GLN A 112 8.87 21.02 12.71
CA GLN A 112 8.25 21.32 11.43
C GLN A 112 7.69 22.75 11.51
N LYS A 113 7.85 23.55 10.44
CA LYS A 113 7.04 24.76 10.29
C LYS A 113 5.60 24.33 10.03
N SER A 114 4.64 24.83 10.79
CA SER A 114 3.24 24.64 10.48
C SER A 114 2.98 25.17 9.06
N SER A 115 2.47 24.32 8.17
CA SER A 115 1.99 24.80 6.88
C SER A 115 0.75 25.65 7.17
N SER A 116 0.88 26.98 7.06
CA SER A 116 -0.26 27.87 6.97
C SER A 116 -1.17 27.36 5.85
N THR A 117 -2.31 26.81 6.24
CA THR A 117 -3.34 26.37 5.30
C THR A 117 -3.92 27.63 4.66
N ASN A 118 -3.43 28.03 3.50
CA ASN A 118 -4.19 28.92 2.64
C ASN A 118 -5.35 28.10 2.06
N GLN A 119 -6.50 28.20 2.72
CA GLN A 119 -7.78 27.88 2.11
C GLN A 119 -8.06 28.95 1.05
N THR A 120 -8.08 28.54 -0.21
CA THR A 120 -8.68 29.30 -1.32
C THR A 120 -9.54 28.35 -2.14
#